data_AF-A0A7S1H2U6-F1
#
_entry.id   AF-A0A7S1H2U6-F1
#
_cell.length_a   1.000
_cell.length_b   1.000
_cell.length_c   1.000
_cell.angle_alpha   90.00
_cell.angle_beta   90.00
_cell.angle_gamma   90.00
#
_symmetry.space_group_name_H-M   'P 1'
#
loop_
_entity.id
_entity.type
_entity.pdbx_description
1 polymer ?
#
loop_
_entity_poly.entity_id
_entity_poly.type
_entity_poly.pdbx_seq_one_letter_code
_entity_poly.pdbx_strand_id
1 'polypeptide(L)'
;DERVLPSIMNECAKSVVARYNANELLTKRELVSADIARELRTRSSGFKILLDDVAITHLSFSPEYAKAVEAKQVAQQDAERAKYVVIGAQQEKKTIITKARGEAESASLIGTAVKKNPGFMKLRRIDAARDIADIVAQSGNKVYLNADSLLLNLLGDADEKFEKSVGRSRWS
;
A
#
# COMPACT_ATOMS: atom_id res chain seq x y z
N ASP A 1 21.15 55.27 16.35
CA ASP A 1 20.52 55.22 17.67
C ASP A 1 20.08 53.78 17.93
N GLU A 2 20.94 53.01 18.58
CA GLU A 2 20.84 51.55 18.67
C GLU A 2 20.09 51.19 19.96
N ARG A 3 18.79 50.91 19.84
CA ARG A 3 17.95 50.60 21.00
C ARG A 3 18.28 49.17 21.48
N VAL A 4 18.98 49.08 22.60
CA VAL A 4 19.38 47.80 23.23
C VAL A 4 18.19 46.92 23.62
N LEU A 5 17.08 47.50 24.06
CA LEU A 5 15.87 46.78 24.50
C LEU A 5 15.20 45.97 23.37
N PRO A 6 14.83 46.56 22.22
CA PRO A 6 14.31 45.81 21.08
C PRO A 6 15.26 44.72 20.55
N SER A 7 16.57 44.97 20.60
CA SER A 7 17.57 44.01 20.14
C SER A 7 17.57 42.73 20.99
N ILE A 8 17.64 42.89 22.32
CA ILE A 8 17.63 41.77 23.27
C ILE A 8 16.30 40.99 23.21
N MET A 9 15.17 41.69 23.03
CA MET A 9 13.86 41.05 22.88
C MET A 9 13.79 40.16 21.64
N ASN A 10 14.27 40.66 20.50
CA ASN A 10 14.28 39.90 19.25
C ASN A 10 15.22 38.68 19.33
N GLU A 11 16.39 38.85 19.96
CA GLU A 11 17.34 37.76 20.18
C GLU A 11 16.77 36.66 21.11
N CYS A 12 16.19 37.04 22.26
CA CYS A 12 15.56 36.08 23.17
C CYS A 12 14.41 35.32 22.50
N ALA A 13 13.56 36.03 21.74
CA ALA A 13 12.46 35.40 21.00
C ALA A 13 12.99 34.36 19.99
N LYS A 14 14.04 34.70 19.23
CA LYS A 14 14.66 33.75 18.27
C LYS A 14 15.30 32.54 18.97
N SER A 15 16.02 32.77 20.07
CA SER A 15 16.64 31.70 20.88
C SER A 15 15.61 30.69 21.37
N VAL A 16 14.48 31.17 21.91
CA VAL A 16 13.43 30.30 22.44
C VAL A 16 12.64 29.62 21.31
N VAL A 17 12.27 30.34 20.25
CA VAL A 17 11.56 29.77 19.09
C VAL A 17 12.36 28.67 18.39
N ALA A 18 13.69 28.73 18.40
CA ALA A 18 14.54 27.69 17.84
C ALA A 18 14.52 26.36 18.64
N ARG A 19 14.14 26.39 19.93
CA ARG A 19 14.08 25.19 20.79
C ARG A 19 12.75 24.44 20.66
N TYR A 20 11.71 25.10 20.16
CA TYR A 20 10.35 24.55 20.09
C TYR A 20 9.93 24.31 18.63
N ASN A 21 9.18 23.24 18.39
CA ASN A 21 8.54 23.06 17.09
C ASN A 21 7.33 24.01 16.95
N ALA A 22 6.96 24.33 15.71
CA ALA A 22 5.82 25.21 15.44
C ALA A 22 4.50 24.77 16.10
N ASN A 23 4.22 23.46 16.13
CA ASN A 23 3.05 22.93 16.83
C ASN A 23 3.12 23.18 18.35
N GLU A 24 4.31 23.13 18.94
CA GLU A 24 4.52 23.38 20.36
C GLU A 24 4.42 24.87 20.69
N LEU A 25 4.83 25.74 19.78
CA LEU A 25 4.68 27.19 19.93
C LEU A 25 3.20 27.61 20.00
N LEU A 26 2.32 26.87 19.32
CA LEU A 26 0.87 27.11 19.39
C LEU A 26 0.23 26.42 20.60
N THR A 27 0.52 25.14 20.82
CA THR A 27 -0.13 24.34 21.88
C THR A 27 0.38 24.65 23.29
N LYS A 28 1.65 25.04 23.43
CA LYS A 28 2.31 25.35 24.71
C LYS A 28 2.64 26.84 24.83
N ARG A 29 1.78 27.71 24.29
CA ARG A 29 2.00 29.17 24.26
C ARG A 29 2.35 29.75 25.63
N GLU A 30 1.67 29.31 26.69
CA GLU A 30 1.91 29.76 28.07
C GLU A 30 3.33 29.43 28.54
N LEU A 31 3.76 28.19 28.30
CA LEU A 31 5.10 27.69 28.63
C LEU A 31 6.19 28.46 27.88
N VAL A 32 6.00 28.66 26.58
CA VAL A 32 6.91 29.42 25.73
C VAL A 32 6.99 30.87 26.20
N SER A 33 5.86 31.47 26.60
CA SER A 33 5.82 32.84 27.09
C SER A 33 6.56 32.99 28.42
N ALA A 34 6.39 32.04 29.33
CA ALA A 34 7.11 32.01 30.59
C ALA A 34 8.63 31.86 30.40
N ASP A 35 9.06 31.03 29.44
CA ASP A 35 10.48 30.87 29.13
C ASP A 35 11.10 32.12 28.49
N ILE A 36 10.39 32.77 27.56
CA ILE A 36 10.82 34.05 26.97
C ILE A 36 10.97 35.11 28.06
N ALA A 37 10.00 35.23 28.97
CA ALA A 37 10.06 36.18 30.08
C ALA A 37 11.26 35.92 31.00
N ARG A 38 11.54 34.66 31.31
CA ARG A 38 12.70 34.26 32.14
C ARG A 38 14.02 34.60 31.48
N GLU A 39 14.18 34.27 30.20
CA GLU A 39 15.41 34.51 29.45
C GLU A 39 15.63 36.01 29.23
N LEU A 40 14.57 36.77 28.95
CA LEU A 40 14.60 38.23 28.86
C LEU A 40 15.02 38.87 30.19
N ARG A 41 14.42 38.48 31.32
CA ARG A 41 14.76 39.02 32.65
C ARG A 41 16.23 38.78 33.00
N THR A 42 16.74 37.59 32.67
CA THR A 42 18.14 37.22 32.88
C THR A 42 19.08 38.08 32.03
N ARG A 43 18.78 38.27 30.74
CA ARG A 43 19.60 39.07 29.82
C ARG A 43 19.56 40.56 30.15
N SER A 44 18.39 41.10 30.47
CA SER A 44 18.20 42.50 30.85
C SER A 44 18.90 42.89 32.15
N SER A 45 19.09 41.93 33.07
CA SER A 45 19.90 42.14 34.29
C SER A 45 21.35 42.51 33.95
N GLY A 46 21.92 41.96 32.87
CA GLY A 46 23.27 42.29 32.40
C GLY A 46 23.43 43.75 31.95
N PHE A 47 22.32 44.40 31.57
CA PHE A 47 22.28 45.79 31.16
C PHE A 47 21.75 46.73 32.25
N LYS A 48 21.60 46.23 33.49
CA LYS A 48 20.99 46.95 34.64
C LYS A 48 19.55 47.43 34.37
N ILE A 49 18.80 46.68 33.57
CA ILE A 49 17.39 46.96 33.27
C ILE A 49 16.51 46.06 34.15
N LEU A 50 15.64 46.68 34.95
CA LEU A 50 14.61 45.97 35.72
C LEU A 50 13.36 45.79 34.86
N LEU A 51 12.93 44.53 34.68
CA LEU A 51 11.64 44.19 34.10
C LEU A 51 10.71 43.71 35.22
N ASP A 52 9.55 44.33 35.37
CA ASP A 52 8.52 43.88 36.32
C ASP A 52 7.68 42.75 35.72
N ASP A 53 6.87 43.06 34.71
CA ASP A 53 5.95 42.11 34.08
C ASP A 53 6.01 42.18 32.55
N VAL A 54 6.02 41.02 31.89
CA VAL A 54 6.22 40.89 30.44
C VAL A 54 5.07 40.08 29.85
N ALA A 55 4.16 40.78 29.16
CA ALA A 55 3.04 40.15 28.46
C ALA A 55 3.35 40.01 26.95
N ILE A 56 3.23 38.80 26.42
CA ILE A 56 3.41 38.53 24.99
C ILE A 56 2.04 38.54 24.30
N THR A 57 1.75 39.62 23.57
CA THR A 57 0.43 39.84 22.94
C THR A 57 0.25 39.00 21.67
N HIS A 58 1.21 39.04 20.73
CA HIS A 58 1.10 38.37 19.44
C HIS A 58 2.38 37.62 19.06
N LEU A 59 2.28 36.29 18.97
CA LEU A 59 3.28 35.47 18.30
C LEU A 59 2.89 35.42 16.81
N SER A 60 3.61 36.15 15.96
CA SER A 60 3.52 36.01 14.51
C SER A 60 4.77 35.30 14.01
N PHE A 61 4.57 34.23 13.25
CA PHE A 61 5.68 33.58 12.54
C PHE A 61 6.11 34.45 11.37
N SER A 62 7.41 34.48 11.07
CA SER A 62 7.85 35.07 9.82
C SER A 62 7.30 34.24 8.64
N PRO A 63 7.05 34.86 7.47
CA PRO A 63 6.59 34.14 6.28
C PRO A 63 7.52 32.98 5.89
N GLU A 64 8.82 33.15 6.07
CA GLU A 64 9.85 32.14 5.78
C GLU A 64 9.76 30.95 6.74
N TYR A 65 9.49 31.21 8.03
CA TYR A 65 9.33 30.15 9.02
C TYR A 65 8.03 29.37 8.78
N ALA A 66 6.92 30.05 8.47
CA ALA A 66 5.66 29.40 8.11
C ALA A 66 5.85 28.45 6.91
N LYS A 67 6.58 28.90 5.88
CA LYS A 67 6.92 28.09 4.71
C LYS A 67 7.78 26.87 5.06
N ALA A 68 8.76 27.02 5.94
CA ALA A 68 9.60 25.91 6.39
C ALA A 68 8.81 24.85 7.18
N VAL A 69 7.84 25.29 8.00
CA VAL A 69 6.96 24.41 8.77
C VAL A 69 6.01 23.65 7.84
N GLU A 70 5.40 24.33 6.89
CA GLU A 70 4.54 23.72 5.88
C GLU A 70 5.30 22.67 5.05
N ALA A 71 6.53 23.00 4.62
CA ALA A 71 7.39 22.05 3.93
C ALA A 71 7.72 20.81 4.79
N LYS A 72 7.99 21.01 6.08
CA LYS A 72 8.23 19.90 7.02
C LYS A 72 6.99 19.03 7.20
N GLN A 73 5.80 19.64 7.25
CA GLN A 73 4.53 18.93 7.35
C GLN A 73 4.24 18.09 6.10
N VAL A 74 4.47 18.66 4.91
CA VAL A 74 4.35 17.93 3.64
C VAL A 74 5.32 16.76 3.59
N ALA A 75 6.58 16.97 3.97
CA ALA A 75 7.58 15.90 4.01
C ALA A 75 7.19 14.78 4.99
N GLN A 76 6.61 15.11 6.14
CA GLN A 76 6.12 14.12 7.10
C GLN A 76 4.92 13.34 6.55
N GLN A 77 3.97 14.02 5.90
CA GLN A 77 2.82 13.38 5.27
C GLN A 77 3.26 12.44 4.13
N ASP A 78 4.22 12.86 3.32
CA ASP A 78 4.74 12.04 2.22
C ASP A 78 5.52 10.83 2.73
N ALA A 79 6.31 10.98 3.80
CA ALA A 79 6.97 9.85 4.45
C ALA A 79 5.96 8.84 5.01
N GLU A 80 4.88 9.33 5.62
CA GLU A 80 3.82 8.48 6.15
C GLU A 80 3.05 7.76 5.04
N ARG A 81 2.70 8.46 3.96
CA ARG A 81 2.12 7.85 2.75
C ARG A 81 3.03 6.79 2.16
N ALA A 82 4.32 7.05 2.03
CA ALA A 82 5.29 6.10 1.49
C ALA A 82 5.34 4.81 2.33
N LYS A 83 5.25 4.93 3.66
CA LYS A 83 5.15 3.77 4.55
C LYS A 83 3.90 2.93 4.27
N TYR A 84 2.75 3.57 4.06
CA TYR A 84 1.52 2.86 3.70
C TYR A 84 1.59 2.18 2.34
N VAL A 85 2.24 2.80 1.34
CA VAL A 85 2.47 2.18 0.02
C VAL A 85 3.30 0.91 0.16
N VAL A 86 4.39 0.95 0.94
CA VAL A 86 5.25 -0.23 1.18
C VAL A 86 4.48 -1.35 1.88
N ILE A 87 3.69 -1.02 2.91
CA ILE A 87 2.87 -2.00 3.63
C ILE A 87 1.82 -2.61 2.70
N GLY A 88 1.16 -1.79 1.87
CA GLY A 88 0.20 -2.23 0.87
C GLY A 88 0.82 -3.22 -0.12
N ALA A 89 1.98 -2.87 -0.69
CA ALA A 89 2.70 -3.74 -1.62
C ALA A 89 3.12 -5.08 -1.00
N GLN A 90 3.55 -5.06 0.27
CA GLN A 90 3.87 -6.29 1.00
C GLN A 90 2.63 -7.17 1.22
N GLN A 91 1.50 -6.56 1.54
CA GLN A 91 0.25 -7.28 1.76
C GLN A 91 -0.27 -7.88 0.45
N GLU A 92 -0.22 -7.13 -0.65
CA GLU A 92 -0.61 -7.61 -1.97
C GLU A 92 0.22 -8.81 -2.43
N LYS A 93 1.55 -8.75 -2.24
CA LYS A 93 2.45 -9.89 -2.49
C LYS A 93 2.03 -11.13 -1.71
N LYS A 94 1.72 -10.98 -0.42
CA LYS A 94 1.26 -12.11 0.42
C LYS A 94 -0.07 -12.68 -0.08
N THR A 95 -1.01 -11.82 -0.47
CA THR A 95 -2.29 -12.24 -1.03
C THR A 95 -2.11 -13.04 -2.31
N ILE A 96 -1.27 -12.58 -3.24
CA ILE A 96 -0.99 -13.28 -4.50
C ILE A 96 -0.39 -14.67 -4.23
N ILE A 97 0.63 -14.76 -3.36
CA ILE A 97 1.26 -16.04 -3.01
C ILE A 97 0.26 -17.00 -2.36
N THR A 98 -0.56 -16.50 -1.44
CA THR A 98 -1.56 -17.31 -0.73
C THR A 98 -2.63 -17.80 -1.68
N LYS A 99 -3.10 -16.95 -2.59
CA LYS A 99 -4.08 -17.31 -3.62
C LYS A 99 -3.52 -18.36 -4.58
N ALA A 100 -2.32 -18.14 -5.11
CA ALA A 100 -1.67 -19.09 -6.01
C ALA A 100 -1.42 -20.44 -5.33
N ARG A 101 -1.02 -20.44 -4.05
CA ARG A 101 -0.86 -21.68 -3.26
C ARG A 101 -2.19 -22.39 -3.04
N GLY A 102 -3.24 -21.65 -2.69
CA GLY A 102 -4.59 -22.19 -2.51
C GLY A 102 -5.14 -22.81 -3.80
N GLU A 103 -4.91 -22.16 -4.95
CA GLU A 103 -5.27 -22.68 -6.27
C GLU A 103 -4.48 -23.94 -6.63
N ALA A 104 -3.15 -23.94 -6.41
CA ALA A 104 -2.30 -25.10 -6.69
C ALA A 104 -2.67 -26.32 -5.82
N GLU A 105 -2.91 -26.10 -4.53
CA GLU A 105 -3.31 -27.16 -3.60
C GLU A 105 -4.70 -27.70 -3.96
N SER A 106 -5.65 -26.82 -4.29
CA SER A 106 -6.98 -27.22 -4.76
C SER A 106 -6.90 -28.03 -6.06
N ALA A 107 -6.09 -27.59 -7.03
CA ALA A 107 -5.88 -28.30 -8.30
C ALA A 107 -5.23 -29.68 -8.10
N SER A 108 -4.27 -29.79 -7.17
CA SER A 108 -3.64 -31.07 -6.81
C SER A 108 -4.63 -32.03 -6.14
N LEU A 109 -5.44 -31.54 -5.20
CA LEU A 109 -6.49 -32.33 -4.56
C LEU A 109 -7.56 -32.81 -5.55
N ILE A 110 -8.00 -31.93 -6.46
CA ILE A 110 -8.90 -32.31 -7.54
C ILE A 110 -8.23 -33.34 -8.44
N GLY A 111 -6.98 -33.11 -8.87
CA GLY A 111 -6.25 -34.04 -9.73
C GLY A 111 -6.08 -35.43 -9.13
N THR A 112 -5.80 -35.53 -7.83
CA THR A 112 -5.70 -36.81 -7.14
C THR A 112 -7.06 -37.50 -6.96
N ALA A 113 -8.13 -36.76 -6.66
CA ALA A 113 -9.49 -37.29 -6.59
C ALA A 113 -9.98 -37.80 -7.96
N VAL A 114 -9.69 -37.05 -9.01
CA VAL A 114 -9.96 -37.38 -10.41
C VAL A 114 -9.21 -38.64 -10.85
N LYS A 115 -7.93 -38.77 -10.51
CA LYS A 115 -7.11 -39.95 -10.84
C LYS A 115 -7.64 -41.23 -10.16
N LYS A 116 -8.25 -41.12 -8.97
CA LYS A 116 -8.86 -42.24 -8.26
C LYS A 116 -10.14 -42.77 -8.92
N ASN A 117 -10.87 -41.93 -9.66
CA ASN A 117 -12.10 -42.33 -10.35
C ASN A 117 -12.04 -41.98 -11.85
N PRO A 118 -11.55 -42.88 -12.72
CA PRO A 118 -11.46 -42.64 -14.17
C PRO A 118 -12.83 -42.44 -14.85
N GLY A 119 -13.94 -42.88 -14.22
CA GLY A 119 -15.30 -42.61 -14.71
C GLY A 119 -15.71 -41.15 -14.57
N PHE A 120 -15.18 -40.44 -13.55
CA PHE A 120 -15.50 -39.04 -13.30
C PHE A 120 -14.99 -38.11 -14.41
N MET A 121 -13.82 -38.39 -15.00
CA MET A 121 -13.32 -37.61 -16.15
C MET A 121 -14.18 -37.77 -17.39
N LYS A 122 -14.69 -38.98 -17.64
CA LYS A 122 -15.57 -39.23 -18.78
C LYS A 122 -16.88 -38.46 -18.63
N LEU A 123 -17.48 -38.50 -17.43
CA LEU A 123 -18.69 -37.71 -17.13
C LEU A 123 -18.44 -36.20 -17.24
N ARG A 124 -17.36 -35.69 -16.64
CA ARG A 124 -17.00 -34.26 -16.74
C ARG A 124 -16.72 -33.79 -18.16
N ARG A 125 -16.14 -34.64 -19.02
CA ARG A 125 -15.96 -34.35 -20.45
C ARG A 125 -17.30 -34.28 -21.19
N ILE A 126 -18.24 -35.17 -20.87
CA ILE A 126 -19.60 -35.15 -21.45
C ILE A 126 -20.34 -33.89 -21.01
N ASP A 127 -20.27 -33.51 -19.73
CA ASP A 127 -20.89 -32.29 -19.21
C ASP A 127 -20.29 -31.03 -19.84
N ALA A 128 -18.96 -30.92 -19.92
CA ALA A 128 -18.30 -29.78 -20.57
C ALA A 128 -18.62 -29.70 -22.07
N ALA A 129 -18.69 -30.85 -22.76
CA ALA A 129 -19.11 -30.89 -24.16
C ALA A 129 -20.57 -30.46 -24.34
N ARG A 130 -21.46 -30.82 -23.40
CA ARG A 130 -22.86 -30.38 -23.37
C ARG A 130 -22.97 -28.87 -23.15
N ASP A 131 -22.24 -28.31 -22.19
CA ASP A 131 -22.24 -26.87 -21.92
C ASP A 131 -21.72 -26.07 -23.14
N ILE A 132 -20.65 -26.53 -23.78
CA ILE A 132 -20.14 -25.93 -25.02
C ILE A 132 -21.18 -26.03 -26.14
N ALA A 133 -21.83 -27.19 -26.29
CA ALA A 133 -22.88 -27.37 -27.30
C ALA A 133 -24.07 -26.44 -27.06
N ASP A 134 -24.49 -26.25 -25.81
CA ASP A 134 -25.57 -25.32 -25.44
C ASP A 134 -25.18 -23.86 -25.73
N ILE A 135 -23.96 -23.45 -25.38
CA ILE A 135 -23.43 -22.10 -25.69
C ILE A 135 -23.35 -21.89 -27.20
N VAL A 136 -22.89 -22.88 -27.96
CA VAL A 136 -22.77 -22.81 -29.43
C VAL A 136 -24.14 -22.78 -30.10
N ALA A 137 -25.09 -23.59 -29.63
CA ALA A 137 -26.47 -23.63 -30.14
C ALA A 137 -27.24 -22.33 -29.87
N GLN A 138 -26.95 -21.65 -28.75
CA GLN A 138 -27.51 -20.33 -28.43
C GLN A 138 -26.78 -19.19 -29.14
N SER A 139 -25.51 -19.36 -29.51
CA SER A 139 -24.77 -18.35 -30.26
C SER A 139 -25.35 -18.24 -31.69
N GLY A 140 -25.74 -17.03 -32.10
CA GLY A 140 -26.39 -16.78 -33.40
C GLY A 140 -25.50 -16.98 -34.63
N ASN A 141 -24.28 -17.51 -34.48
CA ASN A 141 -23.32 -17.71 -35.55
C ASN A 141 -23.30 -19.20 -35.95
N LYS A 142 -24.11 -19.58 -36.94
CA LYS A 142 -24.09 -20.95 -37.51
C LYS A 142 -22.79 -21.17 -38.29
N VAL A 143 -21.73 -21.55 -37.58
CA VAL A 143 -20.49 -22.02 -38.21
C VAL A 143 -20.69 -23.50 -38.54
N TYR A 144 -20.86 -23.83 -39.82
CA TYR A 144 -20.83 -25.21 -40.30
C TYR A 144 -19.39 -25.73 -40.18
N LEU A 145 -19.10 -26.45 -39.09
CA LEU A 145 -17.80 -27.08 -38.88
C LEU A 145 -17.82 -28.45 -39.57
N ASN A 146 -16.99 -28.61 -40.61
CA ASN A 146 -16.74 -29.92 -41.22
C ASN A 146 -15.95 -30.80 -40.24
N ALA A 147 -16.17 -32.11 -40.27
CA ALA A 147 -15.48 -33.05 -39.38
C ALA A 147 -13.94 -32.93 -39.46
N ASP A 148 -13.41 -32.48 -40.59
CA ASP A 148 -12.00 -32.21 -40.82
C ASP A 148 -11.48 -30.96 -40.06
N SER A 149 -12.31 -29.92 -39.89
CA SER A 149 -11.90 -28.69 -39.18
C SER A 149 -11.97 -28.83 -37.65
N LEU A 150 -12.59 -29.90 -37.16
CA LEU A 150 -12.69 -30.22 -35.74
C LEU A 150 -11.54 -31.10 -35.21
N LEU A 151 -10.55 -31.46 -36.05
CA LEU A 151 -9.46 -32.37 -35.66
C LEU A 151 -9.99 -33.67 -35.02
N LEU A 152 -11.22 -34.08 -35.35
CA LEU A 152 -11.87 -35.24 -34.75
C LEU A 152 -11.12 -36.54 -35.09
N ASN A 153 -10.36 -36.53 -36.19
CA ASN A 153 -9.48 -37.62 -36.61
C ASN A 153 -8.22 -37.75 -35.71
N LEU A 154 -7.77 -36.66 -35.07
CA LEU A 154 -6.63 -36.69 -34.15
C LEU A 154 -7.04 -37.14 -32.74
N LEU A 155 -8.31 -36.98 -32.37
CA LEU A 155 -8.91 -37.61 -31.18
C LEU A 155 -8.95 -39.14 -31.30
N GLY A 156 -9.24 -39.67 -32.49
CA GLY A 156 -9.17 -41.11 -32.77
C GLY A 156 -7.75 -41.67 -32.62
N ASP A 157 -6.74 -40.96 -33.13
CA ASP A 157 -5.33 -41.35 -33.03
C ASP A 157 -4.78 -41.26 -31.58
N ALA A 158 -5.32 -40.34 -30.77
CA ALA A 158 -4.99 -40.23 -29.35
C ALA A 158 -5.59 -41.39 -28.52
N ASP A 159 -6.81 -41.81 -28.82
CA ASP A 159 -7.44 -42.99 -28.19
C ASP A 159 -6.68 -44.28 -28.56
N GLU A 160 -6.25 -44.45 -29.82
CA GLU A 160 -5.52 -45.64 -30.26
C GLU A 160 -4.11 -45.74 -29.63
N LYS A 161 -3.42 -44.61 -29.45
CA LYS A 161 -2.14 -44.53 -28.73
C LYS A 161 -2.29 -44.80 -27.23
N PHE A 162 -3.39 -44.36 -26.62
CA PHE A 162 -3.68 -44.62 -25.22
C PHE A 162 -4.00 -46.11 -24.99
N GLU A 163 -4.82 -46.73 -25.84
CA GLU A 163 -5.12 -48.17 -25.78
C GLU A 163 -3.87 -49.05 -25.99
N LYS A 164 -2.98 -48.72 -26.94
CA LYS A 164 -1.70 -49.43 -27.13
C LYS A 164 -0.75 -49.33 -25.93
N SER A 165 -0.80 -48.23 -25.17
CA SER A 165 0.00 -48.06 -23.95
C SER A 165 -0.51 -48.90 -22.78
N VAL A 166 -1.83 -49.12 -22.71
CA VAL A 166 -2.48 -49.91 -21.65
C VAL A 166 -2.51 -51.41 -21.98
N GLY A 167 -2.53 -51.80 -23.26
CA GLY A 167 -2.52 -53.20 -23.69
C GLY A 167 -1.18 -53.92 -23.57
N ARG A 168 -0.05 -53.20 -23.64
CA ARG A 168 1.31 -53.78 -23.54
C ARG A 168 1.68 -54.31 -22.15
N SER A 169 0.98 -53.90 -21.09
CA SER A 169 1.27 -54.33 -19.72
C SER A 169 0.62 -55.65 -19.32
N ARG A 170 -0.15 -56.30 -20.22
CA ARG A 170 -0.89 -57.52 -19.89
C ARG A 170 -0.22 -58.83 -20.31
N TRP A 171 0.90 -58.78 -21.05
CA TRP A 171 1.71 -59.94 -21.45
C TRP A 171 3.21 -59.59 -21.39
N SER A 172 3.77 -59.60 -20.18
CA SER A 172 5.18 -59.90 -19.86
C SER A 172 5.28 -60.16 -18.36
#